data_AF-A0A8S9F2H6-F1
#
_entry.id   AF-A0A8S9F2H6-F1
#
_cell.length_a   1.000
_cell.length_b   1.000
_cell.length_c   1.000
_cell.angle_alpha   90.00
_cell.angle_beta   90.00
_cell.angle_gamma   90.00
#
_symmetry.space_group_name_H-M   'P 1'
#
loop_
_entity.id
_entity.type
_entity.pdbx_description
1 polymer ?
#
loop_
_entity_poly.entity_id
_entity_poly.type
_entity_poly.pdbx_seq_one_letter_code
_entity_poly.pdbx_strand_id
1 'polypeptide(L)'
;QHQGGPAADIKWPLQRPDWNNQNKVHRGHMSDLRTIIIQGIREAVPRGQNINKAFNEQQKRDEIPTEWLERLRKSLQLYSGLDPTTDLG
;
A
#
# COMPACT_ATOMS: atom_id res chain seq x y z
N GLN A 1 15.80 -30.04 -5.70
CA GLN A 1 15.32 -29.49 -6.98
C GLN A 1 14.31 -28.40 -6.67
N HIS A 2 14.65 -27.13 -6.90
CA HIS A 2 13.69 -26.04 -6.75
C HIS A 2 12.67 -26.18 -7.88
N GLN A 3 11.40 -26.45 -7.56
CA GLN A 3 10.32 -26.30 -8.52
C GLN A 3 10.31 -24.81 -8.91
N GLY A 4 10.79 -24.50 -10.11
CA GLY A 4 10.82 -23.13 -10.62
C GLY A 4 9.41 -22.56 -10.55
N GLY A 5 9.27 -21.40 -9.90
CA GLY A 5 8.00 -20.69 -9.87
C GLY A 5 7.51 -20.38 -11.30
N PRO A 6 6.24 -19.95 -11.45
CA PRO A 6 5.73 -19.53 -12.75
C PRO A 6 6.67 -18.50 -13.38
N ALA A 7 6.89 -18.58 -14.69
CA ALA A 7 7.70 -17.61 -15.42
C ALA A 7 7.20 -16.19 -15.14
N ALA A 8 8.11 -15.20 -15.11
CA ALA A 8 7.77 -13.81 -14.82
C ALA A 8 6.65 -13.28 -15.75
N ASP A 9 6.70 -13.65 -17.04
CA ASP A 9 5.68 -13.28 -18.03
C ASP A 9 4.29 -13.85 -17.74
N ILE A 10 4.21 -14.95 -16.97
CA ILE A 10 2.94 -15.51 -16.50
C ILE A 10 2.38 -14.71 -15.32
N LYS A 11 3.23 -14.08 -14.49
CA LYS A 11 2.75 -13.25 -13.37
C LYS A 11 2.51 -11.79 -13.78
N TRP A 12 3.28 -11.30 -14.75
CA TRP A 12 3.24 -9.94 -15.27
C TRP A 12 3.22 -9.95 -16.82
N PRO A 13 2.09 -10.32 -17.42
CA PRO A 13 2.00 -10.35 -18.88
C PRO A 13 1.93 -8.93 -19.44
N LEU A 14 2.77 -8.62 -20.43
CA LEU A 14 2.76 -7.32 -21.14
C LEU A 14 1.59 -7.18 -22.13
N GLN A 15 0.93 -8.29 -22.44
CA GLN A 15 -0.26 -8.36 -23.28
C GLN A 15 -1.41 -8.97 -22.48
N ARG A 16 -2.66 -8.80 -22.93
CA ARG A 16 -3.81 -9.41 -22.26
C ARG A 16 -3.68 -10.94 -22.29
N PRO A 17 -3.57 -11.63 -21.14
CA PRO A 17 -3.47 -13.08 -21.11
C PRO A 17 -4.86 -13.72 -21.31
N ASP A 18 -4.88 -14.94 -21.84
CA ASP A 18 -6.11 -15.74 -21.99
C ASP A 18 -6.50 -16.47 -20.69
N TRP A 19 -6.51 -15.74 -19.57
CA TRP A 19 -6.83 -16.32 -18.27
C TRP A 19 -8.34 -16.51 -18.08
N ASN A 20 -8.79 -17.75 -18.19
CA ASN A 20 -10.12 -18.17 -17.76
C ASN A 20 -10.28 -18.18 -16.22
N ASN A 21 -11.24 -17.42 -15.67
CA ASN A 21 -11.53 -17.35 -14.24
C ASN A 21 -12.06 -18.66 -13.61
N GLN A 22 -12.58 -19.58 -14.41
CA GLN A 22 -13.05 -20.89 -13.95
C GLN A 22 -11.87 -21.84 -13.67
N ASN A 23 -10.70 -21.57 -14.28
CA ASN A 23 -9.49 -22.36 -14.06
C ASN A 23 -8.78 -21.93 -12.75
N LYS A 24 -8.49 -22.91 -11.87
CA LYS A 24 -7.85 -22.68 -10.57
C LYS A 24 -6.45 -22.07 -10.69
N VAL A 25 -5.65 -22.51 -11.67
CA VAL A 25 -4.29 -22.00 -11.90
C VAL A 25 -4.34 -20.55 -12.36
N HIS A 26 -5.23 -20.24 -13.29
CA HIS A 26 -5.41 -18.87 -13.80
C HIS A 26 -5.87 -17.90 -12.71
N ARG A 27 -6.71 -18.34 -11.76
CA ARG A 27 -7.04 -17.53 -10.58
C ARG A 27 -5.80 -17.21 -9.73
N GLY A 28 -4.87 -18.14 -9.62
CA GLY A 28 -3.56 -17.90 -9.01
C GLY A 28 -2.81 -16.77 -9.71
N HIS A 29 -2.71 -16.82 -11.04
CA HIS A 29 -2.05 -15.77 -11.82
C HIS A 29 -2.74 -14.40 -11.67
N MET A 30 -4.08 -14.36 -11.66
CA MET A 30 -4.84 -13.14 -11.41
C MET A 30 -4.55 -12.54 -10.03
N SER A 31 -4.45 -13.39 -9.00
CA SER A 31 -4.12 -12.95 -7.63
C SER A 31 -2.69 -12.42 -7.54
N ASP A 32 -1.74 -13.09 -8.20
CA ASP A 32 -0.34 -12.66 -8.27
C ASP A 32 -0.22 -11.32 -8.97
N LEU A 33 -0.84 -11.16 -10.16
CA LEU A 33 -0.85 -9.90 -10.91
C LEU A 33 -1.43 -8.76 -10.06
N ARG A 34 -2.57 -8.98 -9.39
CA ARG A 34 -3.17 -7.99 -8.49
C ARG A 34 -2.20 -7.56 -7.38
N THR A 35 -1.51 -8.52 -6.78
CA THR A 35 -0.55 -8.27 -5.71
C THR A 35 0.62 -7.43 -6.21
N ILE A 36 1.17 -7.77 -7.37
CA ILE A 36 2.29 -7.03 -7.99
C ILE A 36 1.86 -5.60 -8.36
N ILE A 37 0.67 -5.40 -8.96
CA ILE A 37 0.18 -4.06 -9.29
C ILE A 37 0.05 -3.19 -8.03
N ILE A 38 -0.57 -3.72 -6.97
CA ILE A 38 -0.75 -2.98 -5.71
C ILE A 38 0.60 -2.61 -5.11
N GLN A 39 1.55 -3.55 -5.10
CA GLN A 39 2.88 -3.30 -4.55
C GLN A 39 3.66 -2.28 -5.40
N GLY A 40 3.63 -2.42 -6.73
CA GLY A 40 4.25 -1.48 -7.65
C GLY A 40 3.71 -0.06 -7.51
N ILE A 41 2.39 0.11 -7.33
CA ILE A 41 1.80 1.43 -7.03
C ILE A 41 2.31 1.96 -5.68
N ARG A 42 2.33 1.13 -4.64
CA ARG A 42 2.81 1.54 -3.30
C ARG A 42 4.27 1.97 -3.29
N GLU A 43 5.10 1.35 -4.11
CA GLU A 43 6.53 1.63 -4.23
C GLU A 43 6.84 2.78 -5.19
N ALA A 44 6.11 2.88 -6.31
CA ALA A 44 6.34 3.88 -7.34
C ALA A 44 5.72 5.24 -7.01
N VAL A 45 4.65 5.28 -6.20
CA VAL A 45 4.14 6.54 -5.67
C VAL A 45 5.17 7.05 -4.66
N PRO A 46 5.90 8.14 -4.96
CA PRO A 46 6.74 8.75 -3.94
C PRO A 46 5.78 9.11 -2.82
N ARG A 47 6.01 8.58 -1.61
CA ARG A 47 5.41 9.15 -0.40
C ARG A 47 6.04 10.52 -0.21
N GLY A 48 5.69 11.47 -1.08
CA GLY A 48 6.15 12.84 -1.02
C GLY A 48 5.77 13.32 0.36
N GLN A 49 6.77 13.53 1.21
CA GLN A 49 6.56 13.94 2.58
C GLN A 49 5.89 15.31 2.53
N ASN A 50 4.58 15.33 2.72
CA ASN A 50 3.84 16.56 2.87
C ASN A 50 3.78 16.87 4.36
N ILE A 51 4.94 17.20 4.92
CA ILE A 51 5.11 17.57 6.33
C ILE A 51 4.17 18.72 6.72
N ASN A 52 3.93 19.66 5.80
CA ASN A 52 2.96 20.73 6.02
C ASN A 52 1.56 20.15 6.22
N LYS A 53 1.10 19.25 5.35
CA LYS A 53 -0.21 18.60 5.52
C LYS A 53 -0.28 17.71 6.76
N ALA A 54 0.83 17.06 7.14
CA ALA A 54 0.90 16.22 8.32
C ALA A 54 0.71 17.00 9.63
N PHE A 55 1.27 18.21 9.74
CA PHE A 55 1.29 19.01 10.96
C PHE A 55 0.35 20.22 10.97
N ASN A 56 -0.26 20.60 9.84
CA ASN A 56 -1.15 21.77 9.76
C ASN A 56 -2.52 21.56 10.44
N GLU A 57 -2.76 20.40 11.05
CA GLU A 57 -4.01 20.08 11.73
C GLU A 57 -3.94 20.38 13.24
N GLN A 58 -4.65 21.43 13.69
CA GLN A 58 -4.81 21.77 15.11
C GLN A 58 -5.97 20.99 15.76
N GLN A 59 -5.95 20.88 17.09
CA GLN A 59 -7.07 20.34 17.87
C GLN A 59 -8.26 21.28 17.74
N LYS A 60 -9.44 20.72 17.41
CA LYS A 60 -10.66 21.52 17.32
C LYS A 60 -11.15 21.87 18.72
N ARG A 61 -11.90 22.97 18.84
CA ARG A 61 -12.44 23.47 20.12
C ARG A 61 -13.20 22.42 20.93
N ASP A 62 -13.97 21.58 20.25
CA ASP A 62 -14.86 20.58 20.86
C ASP A 62 -14.34 19.14 20.73
N GLU A 63 -13.11 18.95 20.21
CA GLU A 63 -12.48 17.64 20.05
C GLU A 63 -11.74 17.28 21.33
N ILE A 64 -11.97 16.08 21.87
CA ILE A 64 -11.23 15.63 23.05
C ILE A 64 -9.77 15.30 22.70
N PRO A 65 -8.81 15.48 23.61
CA PRO A 65 -7.38 15.31 23.31
C PRO A 65 -7.03 13.96 22.68
N THR A 66 -7.70 12.88 23.09
CA THR A 66 -7.47 11.52 22.57
C THR A 66 -7.91 11.40 21.11
N GLU A 67 -9.03 12.01 20.73
CA GLU A 67 -9.50 12.00 19.33
C GLU A 67 -8.57 12.80 18.43
N TRP A 68 -8.08 13.96 18.92
CA TRP A 68 -7.08 14.74 18.21
C TRP A 68 -5.78 13.96 18.00
N LEU A 69 -5.30 13.25 19.03
CA LEU A 69 -4.11 12.41 18.94
C LEU A 69 -4.26 11.32 17.86
N GLU A 70 -5.40 10.64 17.81
CA GLU A 70 -5.68 9.61 16.80
C GLU A 70 -5.75 10.19 15.38
N ARG A 71 -6.30 11.39 15.23
CA ARG A 71 -6.31 12.10 13.93
C ARG A 71 -4.91 12.52 13.51
N LEU A 72 -4.10 13.04 14.43
CA LEU A 72 -2.71 13.43 14.17
C LEU A 72 -1.87 12.24 13.73
N ARG A 73 -2.01 11.08 14.41
CA ARG A 73 -1.34 9.81 14.02
C ARG A 73 -1.70 9.41 12.58
N LYS A 74 -2.99 9.46 12.22
CA LYS A 74 -3.43 9.17 10.84
C LYS A 74 -2.83 10.14 9.82
N SER A 75 -2.76 11.43 10.15
CA SER A 75 -2.17 12.44 9.25
C SER A 75 -0.68 12.18 9.02
N LEU A 76 0.07 11.85 10.08
CA LEU A 76 1.48 11.47 9.99
C LEU A 76 1.65 10.21 9.11
N GLN A 77 0.88 9.16 9.36
CA GLN A 77 0.95 7.93 8.57
C GLN A 77 0.69 8.17 7.08
N LEU A 78 -0.24 9.08 6.74
CA LEU A 78 -0.62 9.37 5.35
C LEU A 78 0.36 10.28 4.63
N TYR A 79 0.98 11.23 5.34
CA TYR A 79 1.67 12.35 4.69
C TYR A 79 3.14 12.51 5.07
N SER A 80 3.63 11.95 6.19
CA SER A 80 5.05 12.10 6.59
C SER A 80 5.95 10.97 6.10
N GLY A 81 5.36 9.85 5.66
CA GLY A 81 6.11 8.64 5.32
C GLY A 81 6.72 7.93 6.54
N LEU A 82 6.50 8.44 7.75
CA LEU A 82 6.88 7.83 9.03
C LEU A 82 5.71 7.00 9.56
N ASP A 83 6.02 5.87 10.19
CA ASP A 83 5.04 5.15 10.99
C ASP A 83 5.01 5.76 12.41
N PRO A 84 3.90 6.39 12.82
CA PRO A 84 3.79 7.05 14.12
C PRO A 84 3.76 6.08 15.31
N THR A 85 3.74 4.77 15.05
CA THR A 85 3.77 3.70 16.06
C THR A 85 5.13 3.01 16.15
N THR A 86 6.09 3.38 15.29
CA THR A 86 7.47 2.92 15.43
C THR A 86 8.06 3.60 16.67
N ASP A 87 8.56 2.78 17.61
CA ASP A 87 9.37 3.27 18.72
C ASP A 87 10.61 3.98 18.15
N LEU A 88 10.63 5.30 18.28
CA LEU A 88 11.84 6.09 18.17
C LEU A 88 12.44 6.06 19.58
N GLY A 89 13.29 5.06 19.83
CA GLY A 89 13.93 4.83 21.13
C GLY A 89 14.62 6.05 21.71
#